data_AF-A0A537S408-F1
#
_entry.id   AF-A0A537S408-F1
#
_cell.length_a   1.000
_cell.length_b   1.000
_cell.length_c   1.000
_cell.angle_alpha   90.00
_cell.angle_beta   90.00
_cell.angle_gamma   90.00
#
_symmetry.space_group_name_H-M   'P 1'
#
loop_
_entity.id
_entity.type
_entity.pdbx_description
1 polymer ?
#
loop_
_entity_poly.entity_id
_entity_poly.type
_entity_poly.pdbx_seq_one_letter_code
_entity_poly.pdbx_strand_id
1 'polypeptide(L)'
;EDLKVVIFGTGGLSHQISGPRAGLINSKWDKSFLDNLTKDPKKLTRIPHIDYMREAGAEGIEMVMWLIMRGALDDKVEEIYRFYTVPASNTAVGHIILENRRKAPTKSKPAGKSKPAARKQAAARKAYQRIASKRQ
;
A
#
# COMPACT_ATOMS: atom_id res chain seq x y z
N GLU A 1 14.76 4.88 -13.13
CA GLU A 1 13.94 4.26 -14.21
C GLU A 1 12.47 4.30 -13.81
N ASP A 2 11.56 4.22 -14.76
CA ASP A 2 10.12 4.08 -14.51
C ASP A 2 9.76 2.58 -14.57
N LEU A 3 9.69 1.93 -13.40
CA LEU A 3 9.55 0.48 -13.29
C LEU A 3 8.15 0.08 -12.82
N LYS A 4 7.65 -1.04 -13.35
CA LYS A 4 6.48 -1.73 -12.81
C LYS A 4 6.95 -2.66 -11.68
N VAL A 5 6.45 -2.41 -10.48
CA VAL A 5 6.82 -3.15 -9.27
C VAL A 5 5.66 -4.04 -8.82
N VAL A 6 5.97 -5.29 -8.46
CA VAL A 6 5.03 -6.23 -7.84
C VAL A 6 5.54 -6.58 -6.46
N ILE A 7 4.62 -6.70 -5.50
CA ILE A 7 4.94 -6.97 -4.09
C ILE A 7 4.30 -8.30 -3.71
N PHE A 8 5.09 -9.20 -3.13
CA PHE A 8 4.65 -10.51 -2.70
C PHE A 8 4.58 -10.56 -1.17
N GLY A 9 3.44 -10.99 -0.64
CA GLY A 9 3.31 -11.45 0.73
C GLY A 9 3.17 -12.96 0.69
N THR A 10 4.13 -13.69 1.25
CA THR A 10 4.21 -15.15 1.17
C THR A 10 3.99 -15.79 2.54
N GLY A 11 3.93 -17.13 2.55
CA GLY A 11 3.50 -17.91 3.70
C GLY A 11 1.98 -18.09 3.75
N GLY A 12 1.53 -18.93 4.65
CA GLY A 12 0.16 -19.18 5.02
C GLY A 12 -0.42 -20.39 4.29
N LEU A 13 -1.71 -20.67 4.49
CA LEU A 13 -2.60 -20.05 5.48
C LEU A 13 -2.61 -20.88 6.77
N SER A 14 -3.76 -21.31 7.26
CA SER A 14 -3.82 -22.17 8.43
C SER A 14 -3.03 -23.46 8.21
N HIS A 15 -2.16 -23.75 9.17
CA HIS A 15 -1.40 -24.98 9.28
C HIS A 15 -0.73 -25.08 10.65
N GLN A 16 -0.47 -26.31 11.07
CA GLN A 16 0.44 -26.59 12.18
C GLN A 16 1.32 -27.79 11.83
N ILE A 17 2.64 -27.66 11.96
CA ILE A 17 3.60 -28.73 11.58
C ILE A 17 4.17 -29.48 12.78
N SER A 18 3.98 -28.97 13.99
CA SER A 18 4.62 -29.51 15.19
C SER A 18 3.63 -29.82 16.32
N GLY A 19 3.99 -30.80 17.14
CA GLY A 19 3.25 -31.20 18.34
C GLY A 19 1.93 -31.95 18.07
N PRO A 20 1.13 -32.23 19.12
CA PRO A 20 -0.07 -33.07 19.02
C PRO A 20 -1.20 -32.50 18.14
N ARG A 21 -1.13 -31.20 17.81
CA ARG A 21 -2.12 -30.48 16.98
C ARG A 21 -1.62 -30.29 15.53
N ALA A 22 -0.53 -30.96 15.14
CA ALA A 22 -0.06 -30.95 13.75
C ALA A 22 -1.14 -31.44 12.78
N GLY A 23 -1.20 -30.83 11.59
CA GLY A 23 -2.24 -31.06 10.59
C GLY A 23 -3.51 -30.22 10.78
N LEU A 24 -3.54 -29.29 11.74
CA LEU A 24 -4.65 -28.35 11.90
C LEU A 24 -4.85 -27.53 10.62
N ILE A 25 -6.11 -27.45 10.18
CA ILE A 25 -6.59 -26.53 9.15
C ILE A 25 -7.86 -25.84 9.65
N ASN A 26 -8.01 -24.55 9.34
CA ASN A 26 -9.20 -23.76 9.66
C ASN A 26 -9.63 -22.92 8.45
N SER A 27 -10.34 -23.54 7.51
CA SER A 27 -10.79 -22.88 6.28
C SER A 27 -11.75 -21.71 6.50
N LYS A 28 -12.47 -21.68 7.63
CA LYS A 28 -13.34 -20.55 7.96
C LYS A 28 -12.50 -19.32 8.32
N TRP A 29 -11.46 -19.50 9.13
CA TRP A 29 -10.51 -18.45 9.46
C TRP A 29 -9.78 -17.95 8.21
N ASP A 30 -9.25 -18.87 7.41
CA ASP A 30 -8.53 -18.55 6.17
C ASP A 30 -9.34 -17.69 5.21
N LYS A 31 -10.58 -18.12 4.91
CA LYS A 31 -11.47 -17.37 4.03
C LYS A 31 -11.82 -16.00 4.62
N SER A 32 -12.00 -15.91 5.94
CA SER A 32 -12.23 -14.63 6.61
C SER A 32 -11.01 -13.72 6.51
N PHE A 33 -9.80 -14.24 6.68
CA PHE A 33 -8.57 -13.47 6.52
C PHE A 33 -8.45 -12.93 5.10
N LEU A 34 -8.58 -13.81 4.10
CA LEU A 34 -8.51 -13.42 2.69
C LEU A 34 -9.59 -12.40 2.31
N ASP A 35 -10.82 -12.53 2.84
CA ASP A 35 -11.89 -11.56 2.63
C ASP A 35 -11.57 -10.18 3.20
N ASN A 36 -10.94 -10.13 4.37
CA ASN A 36 -10.63 -8.85 5.02
C ASN A 36 -9.39 -8.18 4.43
N LEU A 37 -8.54 -8.87 3.65
CA LEU A 37 -7.47 -8.22 2.89
C LEU A 37 -8.01 -7.14 1.94
N THR A 38 -9.22 -7.34 1.43
CA THR A 38 -9.88 -6.41 0.50
C THR A 38 -10.95 -5.58 1.19
N LYS A 39 -11.78 -6.18 2.05
CA LYS A 39 -12.91 -5.50 2.70
C LYS A 39 -12.49 -4.56 3.85
N ASP A 40 -11.61 -5.02 4.74
CA ASP A 40 -11.20 -4.27 5.92
C ASP A 40 -9.80 -4.72 6.41
N PRO A 41 -8.72 -4.29 5.75
CA PRO A 41 -7.37 -4.71 6.11
C PRO A 41 -6.95 -4.18 7.50
N LYS A 42 -7.55 -3.08 7.98
CA LYS A 42 -7.27 -2.52 9.32
C LYS A 42 -7.83 -3.41 10.43
N LYS A 43 -8.88 -4.18 10.17
CA LYS A 43 -9.34 -5.21 11.11
C LYS A 43 -8.26 -6.27 11.33
N LEU A 44 -7.58 -6.68 10.27
CA LEU A 44 -6.54 -7.71 10.35
C LEU A 44 -5.32 -7.26 11.16
N THR A 45 -4.94 -5.98 11.08
CA THR A 45 -3.80 -5.45 11.86
C THR A 45 -4.04 -5.41 13.37
N ARG A 46 -5.29 -5.61 13.82
CA ARG A 46 -5.68 -5.61 15.23
C ARG A 46 -5.80 -7.00 15.83
N ILE A 47 -5.60 -8.05 15.03
CA ILE A 47 -5.67 -9.43 15.51
C ILE A 47 -4.42 -9.71 16.37
N PRO A 48 -4.57 -10.07 17.66
CA PRO A 48 -3.45 -10.49 18.50
C PRO A 48 -2.74 -11.73 17.95
N HIS A 49 -1.42 -11.84 18.11
CA HIS A 49 -0.67 -13.02 17.68
C HIS A 49 -1.22 -14.34 18.25
N ILE A 50 -1.72 -14.32 19.49
CA ILE A 50 -2.30 -15.50 20.13
C ILE A 50 -3.55 -16.03 19.39
N ASP A 51 -4.32 -15.15 18.75
CA ASP A 51 -5.51 -15.54 17.98
C ASP A 51 -5.11 -16.23 16.68
N TYR A 52 -4.01 -15.83 16.02
CA TYR A 52 -3.45 -16.59 14.90
C TYR A 52 -3.04 -17.99 15.32
N MET A 53 -2.27 -18.13 16.42
CA MET A 53 -1.83 -19.45 16.89
C MET A 53 -3.01 -20.35 17.28
N ARG A 54 -4.06 -19.75 17.87
CA ARG A 54 -5.28 -20.46 18.25
C ARG A 54 -6.06 -20.91 17.03
N GLU A 55 -6.33 -20.02 16.09
CA GLU A 55 -7.28 -20.25 14.99
C GLU A 55 -6.62 -20.86 13.75
N ALA A 56 -5.41 -20.45 13.41
CA ALA A 56 -4.69 -20.85 12.20
C ALA A 56 -3.58 -21.89 12.45
N GLY A 57 -3.27 -22.21 13.71
CA GLY A 57 -2.14 -23.07 14.07
C GLY A 57 -0.85 -22.28 14.30
N ALA A 58 0.13 -22.91 14.94
CA ALA A 58 1.33 -22.22 15.41
C ALA A 58 2.09 -21.52 14.28
N GLU A 59 2.26 -22.18 13.14
CA GLU A 59 2.96 -21.65 11.97
C GLU A 59 2.08 -20.75 11.10
N GLY A 60 0.75 -20.80 11.24
CA GLY A 60 -0.19 -19.88 10.60
C GLY A 60 0.00 -18.40 10.96
N ILE A 61 0.83 -18.07 11.95
CA ILE A 61 1.25 -16.70 12.26
C ILE A 61 1.92 -16.00 11.07
N GLU A 62 2.50 -16.75 10.14
CA GLU A 62 3.16 -16.20 8.94
C GLU A 62 2.22 -15.35 8.06
N MET A 63 0.90 -15.51 8.22
CA MET A 63 -0.12 -14.67 7.57
C MET A 63 0.06 -13.16 7.85
N VAL A 64 0.79 -12.75 8.90
CA VAL A 64 1.13 -11.33 9.12
C VAL A 64 1.98 -10.72 8.00
N MET A 65 2.75 -11.51 7.26
CA MET A 65 3.52 -11.03 6.10
C MET A 65 2.62 -10.51 4.98
N TRP A 66 1.39 -11.02 4.87
CA TRP A 66 0.41 -10.54 3.90
C TRP A 66 -0.04 -9.12 4.23
N LEU A 67 0.02 -8.70 5.51
CA LEU A 67 -0.28 -7.33 5.92
C LEU A 67 0.80 -6.34 5.47
N ILE A 68 2.05 -6.79 5.35
CA ILE A 68 3.14 -5.98 4.78
C ILE A 68 2.87 -5.74 3.30
N MET A 69 2.57 -6.79 2.54
CA MET A 69 2.15 -6.65 1.13
C MET A 69 0.93 -5.74 1.01
N ARG A 70 -0.10 -5.98 1.81
CA ARG A 70 -1.34 -5.19 1.78
C ARG A 70 -1.10 -3.72 2.15
N GLY A 71 -0.20 -3.44 3.08
CA GLY A 71 0.15 -2.08 3.52
C GLY A 71 0.88 -1.26 2.46
N ALA A 72 1.44 -1.90 1.43
CA ALA A 72 2.10 -1.23 0.32
C ALA A 72 1.16 -0.89 -0.86
N LEU A 73 -0.10 -1.30 -0.79
CA LEU A 73 -1.12 -1.02 -1.80
C LEU A 73 -1.99 0.19 -1.41
N ASP A 74 -2.80 0.67 -2.34
CA ASP A 74 -3.77 1.74 -2.09
C ASP A 74 -4.82 1.33 -1.04
N ASP A 75 -5.51 2.30 -0.44
CA ASP A 75 -6.60 2.04 0.51
C ASP A 75 -7.70 1.16 -0.12
N LYS A 76 -7.97 1.36 -1.41
CA LYS A 76 -8.93 0.57 -2.19
C LYS A 76 -8.21 -0.16 -3.32
N VAL A 77 -8.24 -1.48 -3.24
CA VAL A 77 -7.67 -2.39 -4.25
C VAL A 77 -8.79 -3.19 -4.90
N GLU A 78 -8.51 -3.71 -6.09
CA GLU A 78 -9.38 -4.65 -6.78
C GLU A 78 -8.83 -6.06 -6.62
N GLU A 79 -9.69 -6.99 -6.21
CA GLU A 79 -9.36 -8.41 -6.21
C GLU A 79 -9.68 -8.99 -7.58
N ILE A 80 -8.64 -9.28 -8.36
CA ILE A 80 -8.82 -9.78 -9.72
C ILE A 80 -8.74 -11.30 -9.81
N TYR A 81 -8.20 -11.95 -8.78
CA TYR A 81 -8.09 -13.40 -8.72
C TYR A 81 -8.03 -13.91 -7.28
N ARG A 82 -8.65 -15.07 -7.06
CA ARG A 82 -8.56 -15.83 -5.82
C ARG A 82 -8.58 -17.32 -6.08
N PHE A 83 -7.72 -18.03 -5.34
CA PHE A 83 -7.68 -19.49 -5.25
C PHE A 83 -7.47 -19.90 -3.79
N TYR A 84 -8.14 -20.97 -3.37
CA TYR A 84 -8.00 -21.57 -2.05
C TYR A 84 -8.25 -23.07 -2.12
N THR A 85 -7.35 -23.90 -1.59
CA THR A 85 -7.51 -25.35 -1.55
C THR A 85 -6.91 -25.96 -0.28
N VAL A 86 -7.45 -27.13 0.09
CA VAL A 86 -6.99 -27.99 1.18
C VAL A 86 -7.14 -29.45 0.74
N PRO A 87 -6.20 -30.35 1.03
CA PRO A 87 -4.90 -30.10 1.66
C PRO A 87 -3.81 -29.77 0.63
N ALA A 88 -2.78 -29.05 1.05
CA ALA A 88 -1.49 -28.98 0.36
C ALA A 88 -0.39 -29.32 1.36
N SER A 89 -0.02 -30.61 1.43
CA SER A 89 0.73 -31.16 2.56
C SER A 89 -0.02 -30.88 3.88
N ASN A 90 0.63 -30.27 4.88
CA ASN A 90 0.02 -29.89 6.15
C ASN A 90 -0.64 -28.51 6.14
N THR A 91 -0.73 -27.84 4.99
CA THR A 91 -1.12 -26.43 4.89
C THR A 91 -2.32 -26.20 4.00
N ALA A 92 -3.12 -25.18 4.33
CA ALA A 92 -4.11 -24.61 3.41
C ALA A 92 -3.42 -23.65 2.44
N VAL A 93 -3.51 -23.91 1.14
CA VAL A 93 -2.94 -23.00 0.14
C VAL A 93 -3.97 -21.94 -0.23
N GLY A 94 -3.58 -20.68 -0.10
CA GLY A 94 -4.32 -19.52 -0.60
C GLY A 94 -3.47 -18.69 -1.56
N HIS A 95 -4.08 -18.19 -2.63
CA HIS A 95 -3.45 -17.28 -3.58
C HIS A 95 -4.47 -16.19 -3.96
N ILE A 96 -4.09 -14.92 -3.80
CA ILE A 96 -4.90 -13.76 -4.18
C ILE A 96 -4.05 -12.80 -5.02
N ILE A 97 -4.68 -12.16 -6.00
CA ILE A 97 -4.05 -11.07 -6.77
C ILE A 97 -4.86 -9.80 -6.54
N LEU A 98 -4.17 -8.76 -6.07
CA LEU A 98 -4.73 -7.45 -5.76
C LEU A 98 -4.09 -6.39 -6.65
N GLU A 99 -4.90 -5.54 -7.27
CA GLU A 99 -4.41 -4.43 -8.10
C GLU A 99 -4.83 -3.07 -7.53
N ASN A 100 -3.91 -2.10 -7.59
CA ASN A 100 -4.26 -0.70 -7.39
C ASN A 100 -5.08 -0.23 -8.61
N ARG A 101 -6.23 0.39 -8.36
CA ARG A 101 -7.02 0.97 -9.47
C ARG A 101 -6.18 2.00 -10.20
N ARG A 102 -6.07 1.88 -11.52
CA ARG A 102 -5.52 2.93 -12.36
C ARG A 102 -6.29 4.22 -12.09
N LYS A 103 -5.61 5.22 -11.50
CA LYS A 103 -6.15 6.58 -11.47
C LYS A 103 -6.35 7.01 -12.91
N ALA A 104 -7.58 7.36 -13.29
CA ALA A 104 -7.84 7.98 -14.57
C ALA A 104 -6.87 9.16 -14.74
N PRO A 105 -6.30 9.38 -15.93
CA PRO A 105 -5.40 10.50 -16.13
C PRO A 105 -6.13 11.77 -15.70
N THR A 106 -5.61 12.41 -14.65
CA THR A 106 -6.10 13.71 -14.22
C THR A 106 -5.95 14.63 -15.42
N LYS A 107 -7.09 15.14 -15.95
CA LYS A 107 -7.06 16.20 -16.97
C LYS A 107 -6.19 17.30 -16.39
N SER A 108 -4.99 17.47 -16.94
CA SER A 108 -4.14 18.60 -16.58
C SER A 108 -4.97 19.85 -16.87
N LYS A 109 -5.13 20.72 -15.85
CA LYS A 109 -5.67 22.06 -16.12
C LYS A 109 -4.76 22.66 -17.19
N PRO A 110 -5.28 23.15 -18.32
CA PRO A 110 -4.45 23.84 -19.30
C PRO A 110 -3.73 24.96 -18.54
N ALA A 111 -2.41 25.03 -18.73
CA ALA A 111 -1.57 26.03 -18.10
C ALA A 111 -2.26 27.39 -18.28
N GLY A 112 -2.79 27.94 -17.19
CA GLY A 112 -3.46 29.22 -17.22
C GLY A 112 -2.45 30.20 -17.80
N LYS A 113 -2.81 30.87 -18.90
CA LYS A 113 -1.98 31.91 -19.53
C LYS A 113 -1.46 32.81 -18.42
N SER A 114 -0.17 32.70 -18.10
CA SER A 114 0.48 33.57 -17.14
C SER A 114 0.28 34.98 -17.65
N LYS A 115 -0.46 35.81 -16.90
CA LYS A 115 -0.53 37.25 -17.20
C LYS A 115 0.91 37.76 -17.28
N PRO A 116 1.27 38.55 -18.31
CA PRO A 116 2.63 39.07 -18.42
C PRO A 116 2.94 39.85 -17.13
N ALA A 117 4.06 39.49 -16.49
CA ALA A 117 4.56 40.21 -15.34
C ALA A 117 4.71 41.68 -15.74
N ALA A 118 4.02 42.57 -15.03
CA ALA A 118 4.17 44.00 -15.22
C ALA A 118 5.65 44.36 -15.03
N ARG A 119 6.29 44.80 -16.11
CA ARG A 119 7.67 45.28 -16.12
C ARG A 119 7.74 46.52 -15.24
N LYS A 120 8.14 46.39 -13.97
CA LYS A 120 8.55 47.52 -13.13
C LYS A 120 9.89 48.04 -13.67
N GLN A 121 9.84 48.83 -14.74
CA GLN A 121 10.94 49.71 -15.10
C GLN A 121 10.75 51.09 -14.45
N ALA A 122 11.89 51.64 -14.01
CA ALA A 122 12.14 53.03 -13.66
C ALA A 122 11.70 53.53 -12.27
N ALA A 123 12.44 53.13 -11.23
CA ALA A 123 12.64 53.97 -10.04
C ALA A 123 14.08 53.95 -9.47
N ALA A 124 15.04 53.29 -10.13
CA ALA A 124 16.43 53.20 -9.65
C ALA A 124 17.44 54.08 -10.41
N ARG A 125 16.99 55.00 -11.27
CA ARG A 125 17.89 55.92 -12.02
C ARG A 125 17.92 57.36 -11.49
N LYS A 126 17.05 57.75 -10.55
CA LYS A 126 17.05 59.13 -9.98
C LYS A 126 17.83 59.29 -8.66
N ALA A 127 18.22 58.19 -8.00
CA ALA A 127 18.97 58.26 -6.73
C ALA A 127 20.49 58.38 -6.92
N TYR A 128 21.05 57.84 -8.01
CA TYR A 128 22.52 57.85 -8.24
C TYR A 128 23.04 59.22 -8.69
N GLN A 129 22.27 59.97 -9.49
CA GLN A 129 22.70 61.28 -10.00
C GLN A 129 22.63 62.43 -8.97
N ARG A 130 21.95 62.24 -7.81
CA ARG A 130 21.83 63.28 -6.79
C ARG A 130 22.94 63.23 -5.72
N ILE A 131 23.69 62.13 -5.66
CA ILE A 131 24.81 61.94 -4.71
C ILE A 131 26.14 62.39 -5.35
N ALA A 132 26.29 62.26 -6.67
CA ALA A 132 27.51 62.61 -7.39
C ALA A 132 27.75 64.13 -7.58
N SER A 133 26.74 65.00 -7.36
CA SER A 133 26.89 66.46 -7.54
C SER A 133 27.12 67.24 -6.23
N LYS A 134 27.35 66.56 -5.10
CA LYS A 134 27.64 67.19 -3.78
C LYS A 134 29.06 66.93 -3.27
N ARG A 135 29.97 66.55 -4.16
CA ARG A 135 31.42 66.52 -3.89
C ARG A 135 32.16 67.37 -4.93
N GLN A 136 31.89 68.68 -4.87
CA GLN A 136 32.83 69.74 -5.17
C GLN A 136 32.71 70.74 -4.02
#